data_AF-A0A1V5B7R9-F1
#
_entry.id   AF-A0A1V5B7R9-F1
#
_cell.length_a   1.000
_cell.length_b   1.000
_cell.length_c   1.000
_cell.angle_alpha   90.00
_cell.angle_beta   90.00
_cell.angle_gamma   90.00
#
_symmetry.space_group_name_H-M   'P 1'
#
loop_
_entity.id
_entity.type
_entity.pdbx_description
1 polymer ?
#
loop_
_entity_poly.entity_id
_entity_poly.type
_entity_poly.pdbx_seq_one_letter_code
_entity_poly.pdbx_strand_id
1 'polypeptide(L)'
;MPDYKRLSISSLVALSVVIVLSLLLPASLAETRVCSQGCDYTTVQSALNLSSSQDSIIIESGLYNESLVIGKSVFLRGLDTGRGRPVLASPSGRIILAGYGAVLQGFELAGPSLLSGQPSGGENCTLEVVLPASIYLNNFAGKKSVCPFDRASWNSTGRISYQYNSRVLMSRLGNYWADYNETDENDDGIGDQPVILNERNIDYYPLMYPVENYQIPEGKQINVELISAKVAEPFAISLPANPTTGYEWSADYDYVLLKQDSVRFEAASSDGGQVGAKGAFIFVFLPLSPGKSTIRFVYKRSWENIVADTRVFYVDISA
;
A
#
# COMPACT_ATOMS: atom_id res chain seq x y z
N MET A 1 41.90 -56.51 41.80
CA MET A 1 42.85 -56.43 40.68
C MET A 1 42.42 -57.49 39.68
N PRO A 2 42.09 -57.23 38.40
CA PRO A 2 42.30 -56.07 37.51
C PRO A 2 40.98 -55.26 37.33
N ASP A 3 40.87 -54.07 36.77
CA ASP A 3 41.52 -53.29 35.69
C ASP A 3 41.01 -53.54 34.26
N TYR A 4 40.26 -52.53 33.80
CA TYR A 4 39.98 -52.03 32.44
C TYR A 4 39.58 -53.00 31.29
N LYS A 5 38.44 -52.72 30.63
CA LYS A 5 38.35 -52.15 29.25
C LYS A 5 36.98 -52.41 28.61
N ARG A 6 36.35 -51.30 28.20
CA ARG A 6 35.35 -51.11 27.12
C ARG A 6 33.89 -51.45 27.44
N LEU A 7 33.25 -50.55 28.20
CA LEU A 7 31.82 -50.27 28.01
C LEU A 7 31.68 -49.27 26.84
N SER A 8 31.10 -49.73 25.75
CA SER A 8 30.68 -48.89 24.62
C SER A 8 29.47 -48.07 25.03
N ILE A 9 29.61 -46.74 24.92
CA ILE A 9 28.55 -45.75 25.08
C ILE A 9 27.64 -45.84 23.85
N SER A 10 26.36 -46.16 24.07
CA SER A 10 25.28 -45.72 23.19
C SER A 10 24.18 -45.10 24.05
N SER A 11 24.54 -44.00 24.71
CA SER A 11 23.61 -43.15 25.44
C SER A 11 22.74 -42.37 24.46
N LEU A 12 21.43 -42.50 24.64
CA LEU A 12 20.43 -41.44 24.54
C LEU A 12 20.75 -40.28 23.59
N VAL A 13 20.31 -40.40 22.33
CA VAL A 13 19.92 -39.22 21.52
C VAL A 13 18.41 -39.11 21.58
N ALA A 14 17.90 -38.74 22.76
CA ALA A 14 16.47 -38.53 22.99
C ALA A 14 16.27 -37.37 23.96
N LEU A 15 16.95 -36.23 23.75
CA LEU A 15 16.68 -34.99 24.48
C LEU A 15 17.34 -33.75 23.85
N SER A 16 16.98 -33.37 22.62
CA SER A 16 17.39 -32.04 22.10
C SER A 16 16.58 -31.47 20.91
N VAL A 17 15.46 -32.08 20.50
CA VAL A 17 14.57 -31.48 19.46
C VAL A 17 13.27 -30.97 20.09
N VAL A 18 13.40 -30.08 21.08
CA VAL A 18 12.29 -29.24 21.61
C VAL A 18 12.61 -27.75 21.36
N ILE A 19 13.51 -27.47 20.42
CA ILE A 19 13.89 -26.11 20.03
C ILE A 19 13.08 -25.73 18.79
N VAL A 20 12.13 -24.81 19.01
CA VAL A 20 11.55 -23.88 18.02
C VAL A 20 10.56 -24.51 17.03
N LEU A 21 9.44 -25.00 17.57
CA LEU A 21 8.15 -24.95 16.85
C LEU A 21 7.13 -24.13 17.66
N SER A 22 7.61 -23.05 18.28
CA SER A 22 6.75 -21.95 18.72
C SER A 22 6.30 -21.21 17.48
N LEU A 23 5.08 -21.52 17.06
CA LEU A 23 4.23 -20.81 16.12
C LEU A 23 4.80 -19.45 15.67
N LEU A 24 5.38 -19.41 14.48
CA LEU A 24 5.20 -18.25 13.60
C LEU A 24 3.71 -18.21 13.27
N LEU A 25 2.91 -17.68 14.19
CA LEU A 25 1.65 -17.08 13.80
C LEU A 25 2.03 -16.10 12.69
N PRO A 26 1.40 -16.15 11.50
CA PRO A 26 1.56 -15.05 10.58
C PRO A 26 1.27 -13.80 11.39
N ALA A 27 2.17 -12.81 11.36
CA ALA A 27 1.88 -11.51 11.92
C ALA A 27 0.55 -11.11 11.30
N SER A 28 -0.52 -11.17 12.08
CA SER A 28 -1.78 -10.57 11.70
C SER A 28 -1.38 -9.14 11.44
N LEU A 29 -1.48 -8.69 10.19
CA LEU A 29 -1.38 -7.28 9.85
C LEU A 29 -2.60 -6.63 10.50
N ALA A 30 -2.52 -6.39 11.80
CA ALA A 30 -3.51 -5.65 12.55
C ALA A 30 -3.40 -4.22 12.05
N GLU A 31 -4.22 -3.89 11.04
CA GLU A 31 -4.40 -2.52 10.59
C GLU A 31 -4.95 -1.74 11.77
N THR A 32 -4.12 -0.85 12.33
CA THR A 32 -4.55 0.04 13.41
C THR A 32 -5.44 1.12 12.82
N ARG A 33 -6.67 1.26 13.33
CA ARG A 33 -7.60 2.29 12.84
C ARG A 33 -7.66 3.49 13.77
N VAL A 34 -7.62 4.68 13.18
CA VAL A 34 -7.82 5.96 13.85
C VAL A 34 -9.04 6.65 13.25
N CYS A 35 -10.02 6.98 14.09
CA CYS A 35 -11.18 7.76 13.67
C CYS A 35 -11.77 8.55 14.84
N SER A 36 -12.65 9.50 14.54
CA SER A 36 -13.27 10.37 15.54
C SER A 36 -14.03 9.61 16.65
N GLN A 37 -14.66 8.48 16.34
CA GLN A 37 -15.38 7.64 17.30
C GLN A 37 -15.45 6.18 16.81
N GLY A 38 -15.28 5.21 17.72
CA GLY A 38 -15.53 3.79 17.43
C GLY A 38 -14.34 2.99 16.85
N CYS A 39 -13.18 3.63 16.66
CA CYS A 39 -11.93 2.96 16.27
C CYS A 39 -11.03 2.66 17.48
N ASP A 40 -9.94 1.92 17.21
CA ASP A 40 -8.92 1.56 18.21
C ASP A 40 -8.31 2.80 18.88
N TYR A 41 -8.17 3.88 18.11
CA TYR A 41 -7.65 5.17 18.57
C TYR A 41 -8.49 6.33 18.06
N THR A 42 -8.54 7.39 18.86
CA THR A 42 -9.17 8.67 18.49
C THR A 42 -8.15 9.76 18.14
N THR A 43 -6.86 9.53 18.43
CA THR A 43 -5.76 10.42 18.07
C THR A 43 -4.68 9.67 17.30
N VAL A 44 -4.02 10.35 16.38
CA VAL A 44 -2.98 9.79 15.54
C VAL A 44 -1.71 9.53 16.36
N GLN A 45 -1.35 10.43 17.28
CA GLN A 45 -0.14 10.23 18.09
C GLN A 45 -0.25 9.01 19.02
N SER A 46 -1.44 8.71 19.54
CA SER A 46 -1.62 7.51 20.39
C SER A 46 -1.43 6.21 19.60
N ALA A 47 -1.96 6.14 18.38
CA ALA A 47 -1.72 5.03 17.46
C ALA A 47 -0.23 4.88 17.10
N LEU A 48 0.46 5.98 16.80
CA LEU A 48 1.90 5.99 16.51
C LEU A 48 2.73 5.50 17.71
N ASN A 49 2.37 5.90 18.92
CA ASN A 49 3.08 5.51 20.14
C ASN A 49 3.04 4.00 20.36
N LEU A 50 1.90 3.34 20.09
CA LEU A 50 1.71 1.90 20.30
C LEU A 50 2.10 1.04 19.10
N SER A 51 2.15 1.62 17.89
CA SER A 51 2.56 0.89 16.69
C SER A 51 3.99 0.32 16.78
N SER A 52 4.21 -0.81 16.13
CA SER A 52 5.52 -1.37 15.83
C SER A 52 6.07 -0.82 14.51
N SER A 53 7.37 -1.00 14.28
CA SER A 53 7.95 -0.69 12.97
C SER A 53 7.31 -1.56 11.89
N GLN A 54 7.06 -0.97 10.73
CA GLN A 54 6.37 -1.53 9.56
C GLN A 54 4.86 -1.72 9.72
N ASP A 55 4.26 -1.25 10.83
CA ASP A 55 2.81 -1.29 10.98
C ASP A 55 2.10 -0.35 10.00
N SER A 56 0.89 -0.73 9.59
CA SER A 56 -0.02 0.13 8.85
C SER A 56 -1.04 0.75 9.79
N ILE A 57 -1.12 2.08 9.74
CA ILE A 57 -2.07 2.88 10.50
C ILE A 57 -2.98 3.57 9.49
N ILE A 58 -4.26 3.19 9.53
CA ILE A 58 -5.31 3.75 8.68
C ILE A 58 -6.01 4.85 9.47
N ILE A 59 -6.00 6.05 8.92
CA ILE A 59 -6.67 7.21 9.50
C ILE A 59 -7.88 7.54 8.64
N GLU A 60 -9.07 7.47 9.21
CA GLU A 60 -10.32 7.79 8.51
C GLU A 60 -10.57 9.30 8.49
N SER A 61 -11.48 9.74 7.60
CA SER A 61 -11.87 11.15 7.46
C SER A 61 -12.13 11.82 8.82
N GLY A 62 -11.54 12.99 9.00
CA GLY A 62 -11.66 13.76 10.24
C GLY A 62 -10.63 14.88 10.30
N LEU A 63 -10.83 15.79 11.26
CA LEU A 63 -9.85 16.81 11.60
C LEU A 63 -9.04 16.36 12.81
N TYR A 64 -7.75 16.13 12.60
CA TYR A 64 -6.81 15.70 13.65
C TYR A 64 -5.95 16.90 14.03
N ASN A 65 -6.37 17.58 15.09
CA ASN A 65 -5.74 18.79 15.59
C ASN A 65 -4.72 18.44 16.69
N GLU A 66 -3.53 18.03 16.28
CA GLU A 66 -2.45 17.64 17.19
C GLU A 66 -1.08 17.79 16.53
N SER A 67 -0.03 17.92 17.34
CA SER A 67 1.35 17.85 16.86
C SER A 67 1.80 16.40 16.75
N LEU A 68 2.42 16.04 15.63
CA LEU A 68 2.73 14.66 15.29
C LEU A 68 4.22 14.43 15.18
N VAL A 69 4.72 13.37 15.83
CA VAL A 69 6.07 12.86 15.63
C VAL A 69 5.98 11.41 15.18
N ILE A 70 6.26 11.20 13.91
CA ILE A 70 6.32 9.88 13.28
C ILE A 70 7.76 9.40 13.39
N GLY A 71 8.11 8.85 14.57
CA GLY A 71 9.46 8.43 14.92
C GLY A 71 9.82 6.98 14.53
N LYS A 72 8.90 6.24 13.90
CA LYS A 72 9.06 4.83 13.51
C LYS A 72 8.81 4.67 12.02
N SER A 73 9.33 3.59 11.44
CA SER A 73 9.14 3.24 10.03
C SER A 73 7.75 2.66 9.79
N VAL A 74 6.71 3.49 9.79
CA VAL A 74 5.30 3.05 9.67
C VAL A 74 4.68 3.46 8.34
N PHE A 75 3.60 2.78 7.95
CA PHE A 75 2.76 3.15 6.80
C PHE A 75 1.54 3.92 7.29
N LEU A 76 1.62 5.25 7.28
CA LEU A 76 0.52 6.13 7.64
C LEU A 76 -0.32 6.42 6.39
N ARG A 77 -1.58 5.97 6.40
CA ARG A 77 -2.48 6.08 5.24
C ARG A 77 -3.79 6.75 5.62
N GLY A 78 -4.12 7.84 4.93
CA GLY A 78 -5.43 8.46 4.99
C GLY A 78 -6.44 7.73 4.13
N LEU A 79 -7.61 7.46 4.71
CA LEU A 79 -8.77 6.83 4.09
C LEU A 79 -9.91 7.86 4.04
N ASP A 80 -10.37 8.18 2.83
CA ASP A 80 -11.56 9.01 2.67
C ASP A 80 -12.82 8.14 2.80
N THR A 81 -13.54 8.32 3.89
CA THR A 81 -14.80 7.64 4.21
C THR A 81 -16.02 8.29 3.54
N GLY A 82 -15.81 9.19 2.58
CA GLY A 82 -16.84 9.99 1.91
C GLY A 82 -17.10 11.34 2.58
N ARG A 83 -16.27 11.73 3.57
CA ARG A 83 -16.34 13.05 4.23
C ARG A 83 -15.14 13.95 3.89
N GLY A 84 -14.38 13.57 2.86
CA GLY A 84 -13.11 14.20 2.51
C GLY A 84 -11.93 13.49 3.16
N ARG A 85 -10.73 13.78 2.68
CA ARG A 85 -9.51 13.20 3.24
C ARG A 85 -9.31 13.60 4.70
N PRO A 86 -8.61 12.77 5.49
CA PRO A 86 -8.20 13.15 6.82
C PRO A 86 -7.30 14.38 6.78
N VAL A 87 -7.65 15.39 7.56
CA VAL A 87 -6.89 16.64 7.69
C VAL A 87 -5.99 16.53 8.90
N LEU A 88 -4.68 16.52 8.67
CA LEU A 88 -3.68 16.63 9.73
C LEU A 88 -3.39 18.12 9.94
N ALA A 89 -3.96 18.67 11.01
CA ALA A 89 -3.82 20.07 11.37
C ALA A 89 -2.93 20.20 12.60
N SER A 90 -1.94 21.10 12.54
CA SER A 90 -1.08 21.39 13.68
C SER A 90 -1.03 22.89 13.98
N PRO A 91 -2.02 23.44 14.72
CA PRO A 91 -2.17 24.87 14.98
C PRO A 91 -1.07 25.50 15.83
N SER A 92 -0.39 24.70 16.66
CA SER A 92 0.65 25.17 17.58
C SER A 92 1.98 24.41 17.46
N GLY A 93 2.12 23.51 16.51
CA GLY A 93 3.33 22.68 16.37
C GLY A 93 3.57 22.23 14.94
N ARG A 94 4.31 21.13 14.76
CA ARG A 94 4.71 20.60 13.46
C ARG A 94 4.35 19.12 13.34
N ILE A 95 4.21 18.65 12.09
CA ILE A 95 4.22 17.22 11.77
C ILE A 95 5.65 16.87 11.41
N ILE A 96 6.27 15.96 12.16
CA ILE A 96 7.69 15.62 12.05
C ILE A 96 7.82 14.17 11.60
N LEU A 97 8.39 13.96 10.41
CA LEU A 97 8.80 12.66 9.90
C LEU A 97 10.25 12.38 10.35
N ALA A 98 10.37 11.60 11.42
CA ALA A 98 11.64 11.20 12.03
C ALA A 98 11.83 9.68 12.08
N GLY A 99 11.04 8.92 11.31
CA GLY A 99 11.14 7.48 11.16
C GLY A 99 11.73 7.14 9.80
N TYR A 100 12.92 6.52 9.78
CA TYR A 100 13.53 6.09 8.52
C TYR A 100 12.60 5.15 7.75
N GLY A 101 12.31 5.47 6.49
CA GLY A 101 11.43 4.71 5.61
C GLY A 101 9.94 4.84 5.92
N ALA A 102 9.54 5.77 6.79
CA ALA A 102 8.12 6.05 7.03
C ALA A 102 7.42 6.46 5.72
N VAL A 103 6.16 6.06 5.58
CA VAL A 103 5.31 6.39 4.44
C VAL A 103 4.17 7.27 4.91
N LEU A 104 3.98 8.42 4.25
CA LEU A 104 2.87 9.34 4.47
C LEU A 104 2.08 9.49 3.17
N GLN A 105 0.83 9.02 3.17
CA GLN A 105 -0.03 9.12 2.00
C GLN A 105 -1.50 9.37 2.35
N GLY A 106 -2.18 10.10 1.48
CA GLY A 106 -3.63 10.26 1.52
C GLY A 106 -4.16 11.33 2.46
N PHE A 107 -3.34 12.31 2.84
CA PHE A 107 -3.70 13.36 3.79
C PHE A 107 -3.83 14.75 3.16
N GLU A 108 -4.67 15.58 3.76
CA GLU A 108 -4.57 17.03 3.64
C GLU A 108 -3.74 17.57 4.81
N LEU A 109 -2.66 18.30 4.51
CA LEU A 109 -1.79 18.90 5.52
C LEU A 109 -2.12 20.38 5.69
N ALA A 110 -2.70 20.71 6.85
CA ALA A 110 -3.12 22.07 7.18
C ALA A 110 -2.15 22.70 8.21
N GLY A 111 -1.49 23.78 7.79
CA GLY A 111 -0.59 24.55 8.63
C GLY A 111 -1.30 25.61 9.49
N PRO A 112 -0.60 26.18 10.50
CA PRO A 112 -1.12 27.26 11.34
C PRO A 112 -1.48 28.54 10.55
N SER A 113 -0.90 28.72 9.35
CA SER A 113 -1.12 29.88 8.48
C SER A 113 -2.51 29.93 7.82
N LEU A 114 -3.20 28.79 7.67
CA LEU A 114 -4.59 28.78 7.17
C LEU A 114 -5.58 29.37 8.18
N LEU A 115 -5.17 29.51 9.45
CA LEU A 115 -6.04 30.00 10.54
C LEU A 115 -5.74 31.44 10.98
N SER A 116 -4.66 32.08 10.47
CA SER A 116 -4.15 33.32 11.11
C SER A 116 -3.70 34.47 10.20
N GLY A 117 -3.63 34.32 8.88
CA GLY A 117 -3.46 35.47 7.96
C GLY A 117 -2.21 36.35 8.21
N GLN A 118 -1.17 35.88 8.91
CA GLN A 118 0.06 36.65 9.14
C GLN A 118 1.17 36.34 8.13
N PRO A 119 2.00 37.34 7.73
CA PRO A 119 3.14 37.14 6.86
C PRO A 119 4.32 36.53 7.63
N SER A 120 4.80 35.38 7.15
CA SER A 120 5.88 34.59 7.76
C SER A 120 7.26 35.13 7.41
N GLY A 121 7.90 35.82 8.37
CA GLY A 121 9.35 35.96 8.46
C GLY A 121 9.90 34.89 9.41
N GLY A 122 10.29 33.73 8.89
CA GLY A 122 10.83 32.60 9.65
C GLY A 122 10.25 31.26 9.21
N GLU A 123 11.08 30.21 9.18
CA GLU A 123 10.85 28.84 8.70
C GLU A 123 9.71 28.11 9.43
N ASN A 124 8.45 28.47 9.18
CA ASN A 124 7.27 27.79 9.73
C ASN A 124 6.63 26.87 8.68
N CYS A 125 7.28 25.73 8.46
CA CYS A 125 6.70 24.63 7.71
C CYS A 125 5.72 23.83 8.57
N THR A 126 4.70 23.26 7.92
CA THR A 126 3.75 22.33 8.53
C THR A 126 4.34 20.93 8.68
N LEU A 127 5.07 20.48 7.65
CA LEU A 127 5.73 19.19 7.60
C LEU A 127 7.25 19.36 7.66
N GLU A 128 7.90 18.70 8.61
CA GLU A 128 9.35 18.55 8.68
C GLU A 128 9.75 17.13 8.31
N VAL A 129 10.75 17.00 7.44
CA VAL A 129 11.29 15.70 7.05
C VAL A 129 12.73 15.60 7.53
N VAL A 130 12.92 14.91 8.65
CA VAL A 130 14.20 14.83 9.36
C VAL A 130 14.98 13.57 8.98
N LEU A 131 14.29 12.51 8.56
CA LEU A 131 14.89 11.28 8.04
C LEU A 131 14.23 10.85 6.73
N PRO A 132 14.92 10.01 5.92
CA PRO A 132 14.37 9.57 4.65
C PRO A 132 13.00 8.93 4.77
N ALA A 133 12.05 9.39 3.96
CA ALA A 133 10.65 8.97 3.97
C ALA A 133 10.07 8.93 2.54
N SER A 134 8.91 8.28 2.37
CA SER A 134 8.14 8.32 1.13
C SER A 134 6.84 9.09 1.35
N ILE A 135 6.64 10.16 0.59
CA ILE A 135 5.56 11.14 0.78
C ILE A 135 4.89 11.33 -0.57
N TYR A 136 3.68 10.82 -0.75
CA TYR A 136 2.95 10.89 -2.02
C TYR A 136 1.44 10.85 -1.78
N LEU A 137 0.65 11.33 -2.74
CA LEU A 137 -0.82 11.40 -2.64
C LEU A 137 -1.30 12.22 -1.45
N ASN A 138 -0.60 13.32 -1.13
CA ASN A 138 -1.03 14.28 -0.12
C ASN A 138 -1.35 15.63 -0.77
N ASN A 139 -2.17 16.44 -0.10
CA ASN A 139 -2.47 17.81 -0.47
C ASN A 139 -1.67 18.77 0.43
N PHE A 140 -0.82 19.60 -0.18
CA PHE A 140 -0.05 20.64 0.51
C PHE A 140 -0.55 22.03 0.16
N ALA A 141 -0.54 22.94 1.15
CA ALA A 141 -0.83 24.36 0.97
C ALA A 141 0.22 25.10 0.10
N GLY A 142 1.32 24.43 -0.26
CA GLY A 142 2.34 24.92 -1.18
C GLY A 142 3.74 24.46 -0.79
N LYS A 143 4.74 24.72 -1.64
CA LYS A 143 6.13 24.25 -1.47
C LYS A 143 6.75 24.68 -0.13
N LYS A 144 6.46 25.91 0.31
CA LYS A 144 6.96 26.47 1.59
C LYS A 144 6.32 25.86 2.83
N SER A 145 5.27 25.05 2.69
CA SER A 145 4.66 24.34 3.83
C SER A 145 5.49 23.13 4.29
N VAL A 146 6.59 22.82 3.59
CA VAL A 146 7.43 21.65 3.84
C VAL A 146 8.88 22.07 4.05
N CYS A 147 9.51 21.52 5.09
CA CYS A 147 10.92 21.68 5.42
C CYS A 147 11.63 20.30 5.35
N PRO A 148 12.16 19.91 4.18
CA PRO A 148 12.90 18.65 4.06
C PRO A 148 14.39 18.82 4.39
N PHE A 149 14.76 18.46 5.62
CA PHE A 149 16.15 18.49 6.11
C PHE A 149 16.98 17.31 5.59
N ASP A 150 16.34 16.19 5.25
CA ASP A 150 16.96 15.04 4.58
C ASP A 150 16.31 14.76 3.21
N ARG A 151 16.85 13.79 2.47
CA ARG A 151 16.30 13.28 1.21
C ARG A 151 15.04 12.48 1.48
N ALA A 152 13.95 12.85 0.83
CA ALA A 152 12.73 12.06 0.76
C ALA A 152 12.33 11.76 -0.69
N SER A 153 11.48 10.74 -0.86
CA SER A 153 10.79 10.47 -2.11
C SER A 153 9.45 11.18 -2.08
N TRP A 154 9.17 12.01 -3.09
CA TRP A 154 7.97 12.84 -3.18
C TRP A 154 6.90 12.28 -4.13
N ASN A 155 7.12 11.06 -4.61
CA ASN A 155 6.20 10.33 -5.49
C ASN A 155 6.32 8.84 -5.21
N SER A 156 5.33 8.08 -5.66
CA SER A 156 5.28 6.65 -5.44
C SER A 156 6.48 5.93 -6.06
N THR A 157 7.03 4.95 -5.34
CA THR A 157 8.16 4.13 -5.80
C THR A 157 7.77 3.18 -6.94
N GLY A 158 6.50 2.78 -6.98
CA GLY A 158 5.88 2.01 -8.05
C GLY A 158 4.85 2.83 -8.83
N ARG A 159 4.38 2.30 -9.96
CA ARG A 159 3.26 2.87 -10.70
C ARG A 159 1.95 2.51 -10.00
N ILE A 160 1.04 3.48 -9.92
CA ILE A 160 -0.30 3.37 -9.35
C ILE A 160 -1.29 3.54 -10.51
N SER A 161 -2.31 2.67 -10.57
CA SER A 161 -3.43 2.87 -11.47
C SER A 161 -4.40 3.86 -10.84
N TYR A 162 -4.86 4.82 -11.62
CA TYR A 162 -5.78 5.85 -11.17
C TYR A 162 -6.75 6.21 -12.29
N GLN A 163 -7.91 6.73 -11.92
CA GLN A 163 -8.86 7.30 -12.86
C GLN A 163 -8.89 8.82 -12.70
N TYR A 164 -8.76 9.51 -13.82
CA TYR A 164 -8.81 10.97 -13.94
C TYR A 164 -9.61 11.34 -15.19
N ASN A 165 -10.55 12.29 -15.08
CA ASN A 165 -11.46 12.68 -16.18
C ASN A 165 -12.10 11.49 -16.92
N SER A 166 -12.51 10.46 -16.17
CA SER A 166 -13.08 9.19 -16.70
C SER A 166 -12.12 8.29 -17.49
N ARG A 167 -10.83 8.63 -17.58
CA ARG A 167 -9.77 7.80 -18.18
C ARG A 167 -9.08 7.01 -17.08
N VAL A 168 -8.83 5.72 -17.32
CA VAL A 168 -8.00 4.90 -16.44
C VAL A 168 -6.56 4.95 -16.96
N LEU A 169 -5.65 5.39 -16.11
CA LEU A 169 -4.25 5.64 -16.41
C LEU A 169 -3.35 4.89 -15.41
N MET A 170 -2.06 4.82 -15.70
CA MET A 170 -1.07 4.16 -14.85
C MET A 170 0.27 4.87 -14.90
N SER A 171 0.65 5.52 -13.81
CA SER A 171 1.90 6.27 -13.69
C SER A 171 2.39 6.26 -12.25
N ARG A 172 3.53 6.89 -11.96
CA ARG A 172 3.87 7.25 -10.57
C ARG A 172 3.05 8.47 -10.19
N LEU A 173 2.64 8.55 -8.93
CA LEU A 173 1.85 9.68 -8.42
C LEU A 173 2.62 10.39 -7.32
N GLY A 174 2.71 11.71 -7.43
CA GLY A 174 3.30 12.61 -6.46
C GLY A 174 2.27 13.21 -5.53
N ASN A 175 2.51 14.44 -5.12
CA ASN A 175 1.62 15.21 -4.25
C ASN A 175 0.95 16.33 -5.03
N TYR A 176 -0.17 16.82 -4.48
CA TYR A 176 -0.76 18.07 -4.91
C TYR A 176 -0.13 19.24 -4.14
N TRP A 177 0.18 20.31 -4.88
CA TRP A 177 0.79 21.52 -4.36
C TRP A 177 -0.07 22.72 -4.75
N ALA A 178 -0.67 23.41 -3.79
CA ALA A 178 -1.60 24.50 -4.09
C ALA A 178 -0.97 25.69 -4.87
N ASP A 179 0.35 25.83 -4.83
CA ASP A 179 1.13 26.83 -5.56
C ASP A 179 1.74 26.31 -6.87
N TYR A 180 1.36 25.11 -7.31
CA TYR A 180 1.78 24.55 -8.59
C TYR A 180 0.81 24.94 -9.71
N ASN A 181 1.35 25.54 -10.77
CA ASN A 181 0.57 26.11 -11.87
C ASN A 181 1.22 25.86 -13.24
N GLU A 182 2.02 24.81 -13.34
CA GLU A 182 2.68 24.42 -14.58
C GLU A 182 1.69 23.69 -15.51
N THR A 183 2.17 23.20 -16.65
CA THR A 183 1.34 22.56 -17.67
C THR A 183 1.15 21.06 -17.45
N ASP A 184 0.02 20.56 -17.94
CA ASP A 184 -0.25 19.15 -18.20
C ASP A 184 -0.66 19.06 -19.68
N GLU A 185 0.33 18.97 -20.56
CA GLU A 185 0.16 18.94 -22.02
C GLU A 185 -0.48 17.63 -22.50
N ASN A 186 -0.28 16.55 -21.72
CA ASN A 186 -0.73 15.21 -22.07
C ASN A 186 -2.12 14.86 -21.48
N ASP A 187 -2.64 15.73 -20.60
CA ASP A 187 -3.95 15.67 -19.93
C ASP A 187 -4.14 14.32 -19.20
N ASP A 188 -3.09 13.85 -18.54
CA ASP A 188 -3.10 12.66 -17.69
C ASP A 188 -3.34 12.99 -16.20
N GLY A 189 -3.49 14.28 -15.87
CA GLY A 189 -3.69 14.80 -14.53
C GLY A 189 -2.40 14.96 -13.72
N ILE A 190 -1.24 14.70 -14.31
CA ILE A 190 0.07 14.87 -13.69
C ILE A 190 0.78 16.00 -14.42
N GLY A 191 1.34 16.95 -13.68
CA GLY A 191 2.05 18.06 -14.29
C GLY A 191 3.39 17.63 -14.89
N ASP A 192 3.73 18.19 -16.05
CA ASP A 192 4.91 17.80 -16.83
C ASP A 192 6.22 18.35 -16.25
N GLN A 193 6.14 19.37 -15.39
CA GLN A 193 7.29 19.97 -14.72
C GLN A 193 7.39 19.54 -13.26
N PRO A 194 8.58 19.18 -12.76
CA PRO A 194 8.74 18.75 -11.39
C PRO A 194 8.55 19.90 -10.39
N VAL A 195 8.05 19.58 -9.20
CA VAL A 195 8.13 20.47 -8.04
C VAL A 195 9.47 20.26 -7.34
N ILE A 196 10.33 21.28 -7.38
CA ILE A 196 11.64 21.28 -6.75
C ILE A 196 11.54 21.98 -5.39
N LEU A 197 11.75 21.24 -4.30
CA LEU A 197 11.88 21.79 -2.94
C LEU A 197 13.35 22.17 -2.66
N ASN A 198 14.27 21.29 -3.06
CA ASN A 198 15.72 21.53 -3.11
C ASN A 198 16.41 20.47 -3.99
N GLU A 199 17.74 20.51 -4.09
CA GLU A 199 18.55 19.61 -4.93
C GLU A 199 18.36 18.11 -4.65
N ARG A 200 17.85 17.73 -3.47
CA ARG A 200 17.66 16.33 -3.05
C ARG A 200 16.19 15.94 -2.87
N ASN A 201 15.28 16.89 -3.02
CA ASN A 201 13.86 16.74 -2.73
C ASN A 201 13.06 17.31 -3.90
N ILE A 202 12.71 16.41 -4.82
CA ILE A 202 12.05 16.74 -6.07
C ILE A 202 10.84 15.81 -6.20
N ASP A 203 9.67 16.40 -6.40
CA ASP A 203 8.48 15.70 -6.85
C ASP A 203 8.44 15.73 -8.38
N TYR A 204 8.69 14.58 -9.01
CA TYR A 204 8.68 14.43 -10.46
C TYR A 204 7.28 14.21 -11.04
N TYR A 205 6.27 13.97 -10.19
CA TYR A 205 4.92 13.63 -10.63
C TYR A 205 3.88 14.45 -9.86
N PRO A 206 4.01 15.79 -9.80
CA PRO A 206 3.06 16.63 -9.08
C PRO A 206 1.66 16.48 -9.69
N LEU A 207 0.64 16.40 -8.84
CA LEU A 207 -0.73 16.31 -9.28
C LEU A 207 -1.25 17.70 -9.66
N MET A 208 -1.95 17.80 -10.78
CA MET A 208 -2.59 19.05 -11.24
C MET A 208 -3.73 19.50 -10.34
N TYR A 209 -4.41 18.55 -9.71
CA TYR A 209 -5.56 18.79 -8.85
C TYR A 209 -5.37 18.14 -7.48
N PRO A 210 -6.15 18.55 -6.45
CA PRO A 210 -6.20 17.83 -5.19
C PRO A 210 -6.48 16.35 -5.40
N VAL A 211 -5.88 15.50 -4.57
CA VAL A 211 -5.87 14.03 -4.72
C VAL A 211 -7.29 13.43 -4.81
N GLU A 212 -8.30 14.11 -4.27
CA GLU A 212 -9.73 13.75 -4.36
C GLU A 212 -10.26 13.66 -5.80
N ASN A 213 -9.62 14.34 -6.75
CA ASN A 213 -9.97 14.29 -8.17
C ASN A 213 -9.44 13.04 -8.88
N TYR A 214 -8.68 12.19 -8.18
CA TYR A 214 -8.07 10.98 -8.69
C TYR A 214 -8.69 9.79 -7.98
N GLN A 215 -9.49 9.01 -8.71
CA GLN A 215 -10.05 7.78 -8.13
C GLN A 215 -8.98 6.70 -8.19
N ILE A 216 -8.35 6.46 -7.05
CA ILE A 216 -7.33 5.44 -6.88
C ILE A 216 -8.06 4.22 -6.31
N PRO A 217 -8.04 3.05 -6.98
CA PRO A 217 -8.68 1.85 -6.47
C PRO A 217 -8.19 1.56 -5.05
N GLU A 218 -9.06 1.79 -4.06
CA GLU A 218 -8.71 1.56 -2.67
C GLU A 218 -8.75 0.06 -2.40
N GLY A 219 -7.60 -0.59 -2.47
CA GLY A 219 -7.56 -2.03 -2.25
C GLY A 219 -6.15 -2.59 -2.31
N LYS A 220 -5.45 -2.52 -1.17
CA LYS A 220 -4.09 -3.03 -0.93
C LYS A 220 -3.02 -2.39 -1.82
N GLN A 221 -1.91 -1.97 -1.21
CA GLN A 221 -0.63 -2.05 -1.90
C GLN A 221 -0.57 -3.44 -2.53
N ILE A 222 -0.57 -3.49 -3.87
CA ILE A 222 -0.48 -4.75 -4.58
C ILE A 222 0.87 -5.31 -4.15
N ASN A 223 0.86 -6.35 -3.31
CA ASN A 223 2.02 -7.20 -3.15
C ASN A 223 2.23 -7.76 -4.55
N VAL A 224 3.17 -7.16 -5.29
CA VAL A 224 3.44 -7.52 -6.67
C VAL A 224 4.07 -8.90 -6.62
N GLU A 225 3.23 -9.92 -6.73
CA GLU A 225 3.68 -11.29 -6.75
C GLU A 225 4.24 -11.56 -8.14
N LEU A 226 5.57 -11.61 -8.24
CA LEU A 226 6.29 -11.95 -9.44
C LEU A 226 6.24 -13.47 -9.64
N ILE A 227 5.62 -13.89 -10.73
CA ILE A 227 5.55 -15.28 -11.17
C ILE A 227 6.65 -15.50 -12.21
N SER A 228 7.61 -16.37 -11.90
CA SER A 228 8.55 -16.87 -12.88
C SER A 228 7.93 -18.07 -13.62
N ALA A 229 7.71 -17.92 -14.92
CA ALA A 229 7.10 -18.94 -15.77
C ALA A 229 8.07 -19.39 -16.87
N LYS A 230 7.76 -20.52 -17.51
CA LYS A 230 8.49 -21.05 -18.66
C LYS A 230 7.53 -21.34 -19.81
N VAL A 231 7.99 -21.15 -21.04
CA VAL A 231 7.20 -21.48 -22.23
C VAL A 231 6.72 -22.93 -22.16
N ALA A 232 5.44 -23.15 -22.47
CA ALA A 232 4.75 -24.43 -22.43
C ALA A 232 4.62 -25.11 -21.04
N GLU A 233 5.08 -24.49 -19.96
CA GLU A 233 4.85 -24.99 -18.59
C GLU A 233 3.68 -24.23 -17.95
N PRO A 234 2.50 -24.88 -17.75
CA PRO A 234 1.35 -24.19 -17.19
C PRO A 234 1.56 -23.87 -15.71
N PHE A 235 1.06 -22.71 -15.29
CA PHE A 235 1.03 -22.31 -13.88
C PHE A 235 -0.39 -21.97 -13.45
N ALA A 236 -0.65 -22.06 -12.15
CA ALA A 236 -1.95 -21.83 -11.56
C ALA A 236 -1.92 -20.66 -10.59
N ILE A 237 -2.94 -19.81 -10.65
CA ILE A 237 -3.21 -18.75 -9.67
C ILE A 237 -4.49 -19.14 -8.93
N SER A 238 -4.40 -19.23 -7.60
CA SER A 238 -5.53 -19.54 -6.72
C SER A 238 -6.00 -18.27 -6.03
N LEU A 239 -7.27 -17.90 -6.24
CA LEU A 239 -7.89 -16.71 -5.66
C LEU A 239 -9.07 -17.10 -4.78
N PRO A 240 -9.14 -16.65 -3.53
CA PRO A 240 -10.24 -16.98 -2.62
C PRO A 240 -11.56 -16.47 -3.19
N ALA A 241 -12.61 -17.29 -3.06
CA ALA A 241 -13.93 -16.97 -3.56
C ALA A 241 -15.03 -17.61 -2.72
N ASN A 242 -16.20 -16.98 -2.72
CA ASN A 242 -17.42 -17.55 -2.15
C ASN A 242 -18.55 -17.50 -3.20
N PRO A 243 -18.77 -18.58 -3.97
CA PRO A 243 -19.69 -18.57 -5.10
C PRO A 243 -21.13 -18.20 -4.73
N THR A 244 -21.58 -18.47 -3.49
CA THR A 244 -22.95 -18.18 -3.07
C THR A 244 -23.23 -16.69 -2.86
N THR A 245 -22.22 -15.84 -3.01
CA THR A 245 -22.34 -14.38 -2.87
C THR A 245 -22.58 -13.65 -4.20
N GLY A 246 -22.50 -14.37 -5.33
CA GLY A 246 -22.65 -13.83 -6.68
C GLY A 246 -21.42 -13.07 -7.21
N TYR A 247 -20.34 -12.99 -6.43
CA TYR A 247 -19.08 -12.40 -6.87
C TYR A 247 -18.25 -13.42 -7.65
N GLU A 248 -17.67 -12.96 -8.75
CA GLU A 248 -16.83 -13.75 -9.64
C GLU A 248 -15.52 -13.02 -9.95
N TRP A 249 -14.47 -13.80 -10.20
CA TRP A 249 -13.18 -13.29 -10.64
C TRP A 249 -13.12 -13.29 -12.17
N SER A 250 -12.76 -12.15 -12.76
CA SER A 250 -12.45 -12.04 -14.19
C SER A 250 -10.98 -11.71 -14.38
N ALA A 251 -10.31 -12.41 -15.29
CA ALA A 251 -8.91 -12.17 -15.66
C ALA A 251 -8.80 -11.35 -16.95
N ASP A 252 -7.92 -10.36 -16.93
CA ASP A 252 -7.47 -9.57 -18.08
C ASP A 252 -5.95 -9.76 -18.22
N TYR A 253 -5.51 -10.20 -19.40
CA TYR A 253 -4.13 -10.64 -19.64
C TYR A 253 -3.75 -10.55 -21.12
N ASP A 254 -2.45 -10.59 -21.40
CA ASP A 254 -1.92 -10.60 -22.77
C ASP A 254 -2.10 -11.98 -23.42
N TYR A 255 -3.06 -12.08 -24.35
CA TYR A 255 -3.38 -13.32 -25.07
C TYR A 255 -2.29 -13.76 -26.08
N VAL A 256 -1.31 -12.91 -26.38
CA VAL A 256 -0.16 -13.24 -27.24
C VAL A 256 0.88 -14.02 -26.45
N LEU A 257 1.07 -13.66 -25.18
CA LEU A 257 2.07 -14.27 -24.30
C LEU A 257 1.51 -15.43 -23.47
N LEU A 258 0.21 -15.39 -23.14
CA LEU A 258 -0.44 -16.33 -22.23
C LEU A 258 -1.77 -16.81 -22.83
N LYS A 259 -2.12 -18.07 -22.60
CA LYS A 259 -3.45 -18.61 -22.84
C LYS A 259 -4.05 -19.07 -21.53
N GLN A 260 -5.24 -18.58 -21.17
CA GLN A 260 -6.00 -19.20 -20.09
C GLN A 260 -6.50 -20.58 -20.56
N ASP A 261 -5.99 -21.62 -19.93
CA ASP A 261 -6.29 -23.01 -20.28
C ASP A 261 -7.59 -23.48 -19.60
N SER A 262 -7.74 -23.19 -18.30
CA SER A 262 -8.96 -23.51 -17.56
C SER A 262 -9.20 -22.60 -16.36
N VAL A 263 -10.46 -22.51 -15.95
CA VAL A 263 -10.91 -21.89 -14.69
C VAL A 263 -11.78 -22.91 -13.97
N ARG A 264 -11.47 -23.19 -12.71
CA ARG A 264 -12.22 -24.16 -11.90
C ARG A 264 -12.35 -23.70 -10.46
N PHE A 265 -13.49 -23.96 -9.84
CA PHE A 265 -13.70 -23.71 -8.42
C PHE A 265 -13.33 -24.96 -7.62
N GLU A 266 -12.54 -24.78 -6.56
CA GLU A 266 -12.27 -25.80 -5.56
C GLU A 266 -12.84 -25.36 -4.20
N ALA A 267 -13.68 -26.19 -3.60
CA ALA A 267 -14.15 -25.99 -2.23
C ALA A 267 -13.04 -26.29 -1.22
N ALA A 268 -12.97 -25.54 -0.12
CA ALA A 268 -12.04 -25.84 0.96
C ALA A 268 -12.37 -27.22 1.57
N SER A 269 -11.36 -28.09 1.65
CA SER A 269 -11.48 -29.51 2.03
C SER A 269 -11.98 -29.78 3.46
N SER A 270 -12.20 -28.74 4.26
CA SER A 270 -12.75 -28.83 5.62
C SER A 270 -14.27 -28.85 5.70
N ASP A 271 -14.99 -28.42 4.65
CA ASP A 271 -16.44 -28.24 4.71
C ASP A 271 -17.16 -29.32 3.89
N GLY A 272 -17.38 -30.47 4.53
CA GLY A 272 -18.15 -31.58 3.97
C GLY A 272 -19.55 -31.14 3.52
N GLY A 273 -19.70 -30.90 2.21
CA GLY A 273 -20.99 -30.84 1.52
C GLY A 273 -21.99 -29.78 2.01
N GLN A 274 -21.55 -28.74 2.71
CA GLN A 274 -22.43 -27.67 3.16
C GLN A 274 -22.69 -26.64 2.04
N VAL A 275 -23.95 -26.25 1.87
CA VAL A 275 -24.36 -25.18 0.96
C VAL A 275 -23.80 -23.85 1.48
N GLY A 276 -22.92 -23.19 0.71
CA GLY A 276 -22.26 -21.94 1.11
C GLY A 276 -20.77 -22.02 1.43
N ALA A 277 -20.13 -23.18 1.19
CA ALA A 277 -18.71 -23.38 1.51
C ALA A 277 -17.79 -22.37 0.78
N LYS A 278 -16.85 -21.80 1.55
CA LYS A 278 -15.77 -20.97 1.00
C LYS A 278 -14.81 -21.85 0.20
N GLY A 279 -14.21 -21.29 -0.84
CA GLY A 279 -13.24 -21.99 -1.67
C GLY A 279 -12.33 -21.03 -2.42
N ALA A 280 -11.81 -21.47 -3.55
CA ALA A 280 -10.98 -20.66 -4.42
C ALA A 280 -11.28 -20.95 -5.89
N PHE A 281 -11.22 -19.90 -6.72
CA PHE A 281 -11.08 -20.08 -8.16
C PHE A 281 -9.62 -20.29 -8.51
N ILE A 282 -9.36 -21.36 -9.25
CA ILE A 282 -8.05 -21.72 -9.78
C ILE A 282 -8.05 -21.40 -11.27
N PHE A 283 -7.20 -20.46 -11.65
CA PHE A 283 -6.96 -20.07 -13.03
C PHE A 283 -5.66 -20.70 -13.49
N VAL A 284 -5.73 -21.49 -14.57
CA VAL A 284 -4.55 -22.11 -15.19
C VAL A 284 -4.18 -21.34 -16.44
N PHE A 285 -2.93 -20.90 -16.52
CA PHE A 285 -2.38 -20.21 -17.68
C PHE A 285 -1.27 -21.03 -18.31
N LEU A 286 -1.25 -21.07 -19.63
CA LEU A 286 -0.21 -21.66 -20.46
C LEU A 286 0.62 -20.53 -21.11
N PRO A 287 1.91 -20.38 -20.78
CA PRO A 287 2.82 -19.46 -21.46
C PRO A 287 3.12 -19.90 -22.89
N LEU A 288 2.96 -19.00 -23.84
CA LEU A 288 3.10 -19.27 -25.28
C LEU A 288 4.44 -18.80 -25.85
N SER A 289 4.99 -17.70 -25.34
CA SER A 289 6.26 -17.14 -25.81
C SER A 289 7.01 -16.40 -24.69
N PRO A 290 8.35 -16.31 -24.77
CA PRO A 290 9.13 -15.59 -23.76
C PRO A 290 8.79 -14.10 -23.76
N GLY A 291 8.78 -13.50 -22.58
CA GLY A 291 8.40 -12.11 -22.44
C GLY A 291 7.91 -11.78 -21.03
N LYS A 292 7.62 -10.50 -20.81
CA LYS A 292 7.08 -10.02 -19.54
C LYS A 292 5.64 -9.59 -19.76
N SER A 293 4.75 -10.07 -18.91
CA SER A 293 3.33 -9.78 -18.97
C SER A 293 2.76 -9.49 -17.57
N THR A 294 1.51 -9.07 -17.55
CA THR A 294 0.73 -8.85 -16.33
C THR A 294 -0.62 -9.53 -16.46
N ILE A 295 -1.08 -10.17 -15.39
CA ILE A 295 -2.45 -10.69 -15.28
C ILE A 295 -3.17 -9.86 -14.23
N ARG A 296 -4.26 -9.19 -14.64
CA ARG A 296 -5.12 -8.39 -13.77
C ARG A 296 -6.42 -9.13 -13.51
N PHE A 297 -6.70 -9.40 -12.24
CA PHE A 297 -7.95 -9.98 -11.79
C PHE A 297 -8.84 -8.94 -11.14
N VAL A 298 -10.13 -8.98 -11.46
CA VAL A 298 -11.16 -8.12 -10.88
C VAL A 298 -12.23 -9.00 -10.26
N TYR A 299 -12.57 -8.76 -8.98
CA TYR A 299 -13.63 -9.46 -8.26
C TYR A 299 -14.86 -8.57 -8.17
N LYS A 300 -15.94 -8.94 -8.86
CA LYS A 300 -17.19 -8.18 -8.85
C LYS A 300 -18.39 -9.08 -9.14
N ARG A 301 -19.60 -8.57 -8.88
CA ARG A 301 -20.83 -9.17 -9.39
C ARG A 301 -21.05 -8.73 -10.82
N SER A 302 -21.47 -9.66 -11.68
CA SER A 302 -21.65 -9.39 -13.12
C SER A 302 -22.68 -8.31 -13.44
N TRP A 303 -23.58 -7.99 -12.50
CA TRP A 303 -24.60 -6.94 -12.60
C TRP A 303 -24.29 -5.65 -11.82
N GLU A 304 -23.12 -5.54 -11.18
CA GLU A 304 -22.71 -4.35 -10.42
C GLU A 304 -21.49 -3.67 -11.08
N ASN A 305 -21.43 -2.34 -10.98
CA ASN A 305 -20.28 -1.54 -11.44
C ASN A 305 -19.24 -1.34 -10.32
N ILE A 306 -19.46 -1.91 -9.14
CA ILE A 306 -18.58 -1.77 -7.97
C ILE A 306 -17.65 -2.98 -7.92
N VAL A 307 -16.35 -2.70 -7.82
CA VAL A 307 -15.29 -3.72 -7.72
C VAL A 307 -15.01 -3.99 -6.24
N ALA A 308 -15.12 -5.26 -5.82
CA ALA A 308 -14.88 -5.66 -4.43
C ALA A 308 -13.40 -5.96 -4.13
N ASP A 309 -12.66 -6.46 -5.13
CA ASP A 309 -11.22 -6.72 -4.99
C ASP A 309 -10.54 -6.66 -6.37
N THR A 310 -9.24 -6.35 -6.38
CA THR A 310 -8.40 -6.40 -7.58
C THR A 310 -7.03 -6.98 -7.21
N ARG A 311 -6.55 -7.92 -8.04
CA ARG A 311 -5.22 -8.54 -7.88
C ARG A 311 -4.44 -8.40 -9.17
N VAL A 312 -3.16 -8.06 -9.10
CA VAL A 312 -2.29 -7.98 -10.27
C VAL A 312 -1.05 -8.83 -10.02
N PHE A 313 -0.74 -9.70 -10.98
CA PHE A 313 0.43 -10.57 -10.98
C PHE A 313 1.32 -10.20 -12.15
N TYR A 314 2.62 -10.11 -11.91
CA TYR A 314 3.60 -9.90 -12.98
C TYR A 314 4.18 -11.26 -13.36
N VAL A 315 4.22 -11.55 -14.64
CA VAL A 315 4.70 -12.84 -15.16
C VAL A 315 5.94 -12.58 -15.98
N ASP A 316 7.07 -13.17 -15.58
CA ASP A 316 8.30 -13.21 -16.36
C ASP A 316 8.43 -14.60 -16.98
N ILE A 317 8.20 -14.68 -18.29
CA ILE A 317 8.21 -15.93 -19.06
C ILE A 317 9.58 -16.11 -19.67
N SER A 318 10.31 -17.08 -19.12
CA SER A 318 11.58 -17.56 -19.67
C SER A 318 11.36 -18.62 -20.76
N ALA A 319 12.34 -18.76 -21.64
CA ALA A 319 12.34 -19.76 -22.72
C ALA A 319 12.47 -21.19 -22.18
#